data_AF-A0A7R9P891-F1
#
_entry.id   AF-A0A7R9P891-F1
#
_cell.length_a   1.000
_cell.length_b   1.000
_cell.length_c   1.000
_cell.angle_alpha   90.00
_cell.angle_beta   90.00
_cell.angle_gamma   90.00
#
_symmetry.space_group_name_H-M   'P 1'
#
loop_
_entity.id
_entity.type
_entity.pdbx_description
1 polymer ?
#
loop_
_entity_poly.entity_id
_entity_poly.type
_entity_poly.pdbx_seq_one_letter_code
_entity_poly.pdbx_strand_id
1 'polypeptide(L)'
;MEALRSTGLRKNDPRLNELMDNLREIHRNSNSDGGSPETQKLDRDTFRSVISANIVLISRAFRHQFIIPDFQGFTKHIEDFYWKCKSNTEGKVASYIPQLARMNPDYWGVSVCTIDGQRFSIGDISIPFTLQSCSKPLTYGIALEMLGSDVVHQYVGQEPSGRNFNELVLDHNKKPHNPMINAGAILVCSLLKTLVKPEMTLAEKFDFTMNYFKRMAGGENLGFNNAVFLSEREAADRNYALGFYMREHKCYPEKTNLRECMDFYFQCCSMEANCDSMAVMAATLANGGICPITEEKVLTPDSVRDVLSLMHSCGMYDYSGQFAFKVGLPAKSGVCGGMLVVIPNVMGICSWSPPLDHMGNSCRGVQFCEEIVKEFNFHRYDNLKHATNKKDPRRHKYETKGLSIVNLLFSAASGDVTAMRRHRLSGMDMTLSDYDGRTALHLAAAEGHFDCVEFLLEHCRVPHNCKDR
;
A
#
# COMPACT_ATOMS: atom_id res chain seq x y z
N MET A 1 -23.10 3.86 13.72
CA MET A 1 -21.63 3.86 13.57
C MET A 1 -21.02 2.47 13.40
N GLU A 2 -21.46 1.46 14.15
CA GLU A 2 -20.89 0.10 14.06
C GLU A 2 -20.95 -0.50 12.64
N ALA A 3 -22.08 -0.36 11.94
CA ALA A 3 -22.22 -0.80 10.55
C ALA A 3 -21.33 -0.03 9.56
N LEU A 4 -20.92 1.20 9.88
CA LEU A 4 -19.95 1.93 9.06
C LEU A 4 -18.54 1.41 9.32
N ARG A 5 -18.22 1.09 10.58
CA ARG A 5 -16.93 0.48 10.96
C ARG A 5 -16.73 -0.89 10.32
N SER A 6 -17.78 -1.68 10.13
CA SER A 6 -17.67 -2.98 9.43
C SER A 6 -17.27 -2.84 7.96
N THR A 7 -17.51 -1.68 7.33
CA THR A 7 -17.02 -1.40 5.96
C THR A 7 -15.52 -1.11 5.91
N GLY A 8 -14.86 -0.94 7.07
CA GLY A 8 -13.45 -0.62 7.19
C GLY A 8 -13.15 0.87 7.40
N LEU A 9 -14.12 1.77 7.24
CA LEU A 9 -13.94 3.18 7.58
C LEU A 9 -13.79 3.35 9.10
N ARG A 10 -12.87 4.22 9.50
CA ARG A 10 -12.67 4.57 10.91
C ARG A 10 -13.46 5.82 11.27
N LYS A 11 -13.80 5.94 12.56
CA LYS A 11 -14.52 7.11 13.10
C LYS A 11 -13.74 8.43 13.00
N ASN A 12 -12.41 8.35 12.92
CA ASN A 12 -11.52 9.50 12.79
C ASN A 12 -11.17 9.81 11.33
N ASP A 13 -11.89 9.23 10.35
CA ASP A 13 -11.75 9.60 8.95
C ASP A 13 -12.18 11.07 8.77
N PRO A 14 -11.28 11.97 8.31
CA PRO A 14 -11.61 13.38 8.14
C PRO A 14 -12.83 13.64 7.25
N ARG A 15 -13.13 12.75 6.29
CA ARG A 15 -14.31 12.85 5.40
C ARG A 15 -15.63 12.54 6.09
N LEU A 16 -15.61 12.08 7.34
CA LEU A 16 -16.78 11.81 8.17
C LEU A 16 -16.95 12.85 9.29
N ASN A 17 -16.15 13.92 9.32
CA ASN A 17 -16.20 14.92 10.38
C ASN A 17 -17.58 15.59 10.49
N GLU A 18 -18.19 15.99 9.37
CA GLU A 18 -19.50 16.64 9.37
C GLU A 18 -20.61 15.72 9.90
N LEU A 19 -20.60 14.44 9.51
CA LEU A 19 -21.46 13.40 10.10
C LEU A 19 -21.30 13.35 11.63
N MET A 20 -20.06 13.31 12.11
CA MET A 20 -19.78 13.21 13.55
C MET A 20 -20.17 14.49 14.30
N ASP A 21 -19.98 15.65 13.70
CA ASP A 21 -20.36 16.94 14.30
C ASP A 21 -21.88 17.11 14.33
N ASN A 22 -22.58 16.77 13.25
CA ASN A 22 -24.05 16.74 13.23
C ASN A 22 -24.62 15.79 14.29
N LEU A 23 -24.03 14.60 14.46
CA LEU A 23 -24.42 13.66 15.52
C LEU A 23 -24.23 14.25 16.92
N ARG A 24 -23.11 14.96 17.16
CA ARG A 24 -22.82 15.63 18.44
C ARG A 24 -23.78 16.78 18.71
N GLU A 25 -24.12 17.58 17.70
CA GLU A 25 -25.07 18.69 17.84
C GLU A 25 -26.47 18.20 18.21
N ILE A 26 -26.97 17.17 17.51
CA ILE A 26 -28.26 16.56 17.83
C ILE A 26 -28.26 16.03 19.26
N HIS A 27 -27.20 15.31 19.65
CA HIS A 27 -27.08 14.74 20.97
C HIS A 27 -27.15 15.79 22.08
N ARG A 28 -26.46 16.93 21.89
CA ARG A 28 -26.51 18.09 22.82
C ARG A 28 -27.91 18.68 22.92
N ASN A 29 -28.66 18.74 21.81
CA ASN A 29 -29.99 19.33 21.77
C ASN A 29 -31.08 18.41 22.35
N SER A 30 -30.87 17.10 22.34
CA SER A 30 -31.88 16.12 22.76
C SER A 30 -32.03 15.92 24.28
N ASN A 31 -31.30 16.66 25.15
CA ASN A 31 -31.33 16.52 26.62
C ASN A 31 -31.34 15.05 27.11
N SER A 32 -30.70 14.15 26.35
CA SER A 32 -30.76 12.72 26.62
C SER A 32 -29.72 12.38 27.67
N ASP A 33 -30.15 12.37 28.94
CA ASP A 33 -29.35 11.87 30.06
C ASP A 33 -28.97 10.39 29.81
N GLY A 34 -27.70 10.15 29.51
CA GLY A 34 -27.08 8.82 29.56
C GLY A 34 -26.74 8.14 28.22
N GLY A 35 -26.84 8.81 27.07
CA GLY A 35 -26.42 8.27 25.76
C GLY A 35 -25.06 8.77 25.28
N SER A 36 -24.47 8.11 24.27
CA SER A 36 -23.40 8.70 23.45
C SER A 36 -23.97 9.22 22.12
N PRO A 37 -23.33 10.21 21.46
CA PRO A 37 -23.73 10.65 20.11
C PRO A 37 -23.81 9.52 19.08
N GLU A 38 -23.09 8.42 19.33
CA GLU A 38 -22.97 7.28 18.42
C GLU A 38 -24.06 6.21 18.64
N THR A 39 -24.69 6.20 19.82
CA THR A 39 -25.69 5.20 20.24
C THR A 39 -27.10 5.77 20.34
N GLN A 40 -27.29 7.05 20.01
CA GLN A 40 -28.60 7.70 20.01
C GLN A 40 -29.49 7.13 18.89
N LYS A 41 -30.79 7.06 19.17
CA LYS A 41 -31.79 6.69 18.16
C LYS A 41 -32.14 7.93 17.34
N LEU A 42 -32.13 7.78 16.03
CA LEU A 42 -32.48 8.84 15.09
C LEU A 42 -33.74 8.41 14.33
N ASP A 43 -34.68 9.33 14.15
CA ASP A 43 -35.74 9.14 13.17
C ASP A 43 -35.20 9.30 11.74
N ARG A 44 -36.05 9.02 10.75
CA ARG A 44 -35.67 9.03 9.34
C ARG A 44 -35.20 10.40 8.85
N ASP A 45 -35.87 11.48 9.26
CA ASP A 45 -35.61 12.82 8.75
C ASP A 45 -34.34 13.40 9.39
N THR A 46 -34.15 13.14 10.68
CA THR A 46 -32.92 13.45 11.42
C THR A 46 -31.74 12.64 10.86
N PHE A 47 -31.92 11.34 10.61
CA PHE A 47 -30.85 10.55 9.98
C PHE A 47 -30.46 11.10 8.61
N ARG A 48 -31.44 11.50 7.80
CA ARG A 48 -31.20 12.11 6.48
C ARG A 48 -30.42 13.43 6.59
N SER A 49 -30.75 14.29 7.55
CA SER A 49 -30.02 15.56 7.73
C SER A 49 -28.58 15.31 8.15
N VAL A 50 -28.36 14.38 9.08
CA VAL A 50 -27.03 14.04 9.62
C VAL A 50 -26.08 13.57 8.51
N ILE A 51 -26.51 12.63 7.68
CA ILE A 51 -25.64 11.99 6.69
C ILE A 51 -25.49 12.80 5.39
N SER A 52 -26.28 13.87 5.22
CA SER A 52 -26.43 14.57 3.94
C SER A 52 -25.10 15.03 3.34
N ALA A 53 -24.19 15.54 4.17
CA ALA A 53 -22.91 16.07 3.74
C ALA A 53 -21.92 14.97 3.31
N ASN A 54 -22.03 13.76 3.87
CA ASN A 54 -21.12 12.64 3.59
C ASN A 54 -21.81 11.45 2.88
N ILE A 55 -23.00 11.68 2.31
CA ILE A 55 -23.87 10.65 1.74
C ILE A 55 -23.20 9.86 0.62
N VAL A 56 -22.35 10.50 -0.19
CA VAL A 56 -21.68 9.85 -1.32
C VAL A 56 -20.74 8.75 -0.81
N LEU A 57 -19.89 9.06 0.18
CA LEU A 57 -18.97 8.11 0.80
C LEU A 57 -19.72 6.99 1.53
N ILE A 58 -20.72 7.35 2.32
CA ILE A 58 -21.54 6.40 3.09
C ILE A 58 -22.29 5.44 2.16
N SER A 59 -22.87 5.96 1.07
CA SER A 59 -23.57 5.18 0.07
C SER A 59 -22.64 4.17 -0.61
N ARG A 60 -21.44 4.60 -1.02
CA ARG A 60 -20.43 3.70 -1.59
C ARG A 60 -20.04 2.60 -0.61
N ALA A 61 -19.84 2.95 0.66
CA ALA A 61 -19.48 2.00 1.73
C ALA A 61 -20.54 0.90 1.90
N PHE A 62 -21.80 1.27 2.03
CA PHE A 62 -22.91 0.32 2.25
C PHE A 62 -23.35 -0.43 0.99
N ARG A 63 -23.07 0.10 -0.21
CA ARG A 63 -23.28 -0.61 -1.47
C ARG A 63 -22.12 -1.54 -1.84
N HIS A 64 -21.16 -1.72 -0.95
CA HIS A 64 -19.94 -2.50 -1.18
C HIS A 64 -19.10 -2.03 -2.37
N GLN A 65 -19.19 -0.75 -2.74
CA GLN A 65 -18.51 -0.16 -3.90
C GLN A 65 -17.10 0.35 -3.59
N PHE A 66 -16.51 -0.10 -2.48
CA PHE A 66 -15.10 0.11 -2.20
C PHE A 66 -14.26 -0.96 -2.90
N ILE A 67 -12.99 -0.63 -3.09
CA ILE A 67 -12.00 -1.46 -3.79
C ILE A 67 -11.84 -2.84 -3.15
N ILE A 68 -12.13 -2.98 -1.85
CA ILE A 68 -12.30 -4.26 -1.17
C ILE A 68 -13.74 -4.34 -0.62
N PRO A 69 -14.69 -4.94 -1.37
CA PRO A 69 -16.09 -5.05 -0.99
C PRO A 69 -16.35 -5.80 0.32
N ASP A 70 -15.65 -6.92 0.53
CA ASP A 70 -15.70 -7.73 1.75
C ASP A 70 -14.45 -7.50 2.61
N PHE A 71 -14.43 -6.32 3.24
CA PHE A 71 -13.28 -5.91 4.05
C PHE A 71 -13.08 -6.80 5.27
N GLN A 72 -14.15 -7.23 5.94
CA GLN A 72 -14.04 -8.10 7.12
C GLN A 72 -13.46 -9.49 6.77
N GLY A 73 -13.88 -10.08 5.65
CA GLY A 73 -13.29 -11.32 5.16
C GLY A 73 -11.81 -11.14 4.79
N PHE A 74 -11.47 -10.03 4.16
CA PHE A 74 -10.09 -9.69 3.84
C PHE A 74 -9.21 -9.51 5.09
N THR A 75 -9.68 -8.80 6.12
CA THR A 75 -8.90 -8.54 7.35
C THR A 75 -8.60 -9.81 8.14
N LYS A 76 -9.45 -10.84 8.06
CA LYS A 76 -9.16 -12.16 8.67
C LYS A 76 -7.91 -12.79 8.07
N HIS A 77 -7.73 -12.70 6.75
CA HIS A 77 -6.51 -13.18 6.10
C HIS A 77 -5.28 -12.38 6.53
N ILE A 78 -5.42 -11.05 6.66
CA ILE A 78 -4.33 -10.20 7.18
C ILE A 78 -3.95 -10.59 8.61
N GLU A 79 -4.91 -10.90 9.46
CA GLU A 79 -4.69 -11.40 10.81
C GLU A 79 -3.97 -12.76 10.81
N ASP A 80 -4.39 -13.70 9.97
CA ASP A 80 -3.72 -15.01 9.83
C ASP A 80 -2.24 -14.84 9.43
N PHE A 81 -1.95 -13.97 8.45
CA PHE A 81 -0.59 -13.68 8.03
C PHE A 81 0.22 -13.01 9.13
N TYR A 82 -0.39 -12.08 9.87
CA TYR A 82 0.25 -11.42 11.00
C TYR A 82 0.71 -12.44 12.05
N TRP A 83 -0.17 -13.36 12.46
CA TRP A 83 0.16 -14.39 13.46
C TRP A 83 1.22 -15.37 12.96
N LYS A 84 1.15 -15.76 11.68
CA LYS A 84 2.18 -16.59 11.05
C LYS A 84 3.55 -15.91 11.08
N CYS A 85 3.63 -14.64 10.70
CA CYS A 85 4.88 -13.88 10.68
C CYS A 85 5.39 -13.57 12.09
N LYS A 86 4.50 -13.42 13.09
CA LYS A 86 4.90 -13.19 14.48
C LYS A 86 5.77 -14.32 15.04
N SER A 87 5.55 -15.56 14.58
CA SER A 87 6.34 -16.73 14.99
C SER A 87 7.78 -16.73 14.47
N ASN A 88 8.09 -15.89 13.46
CA ASN A 88 9.44 -15.75 12.94
C ASN A 88 10.28 -14.90 13.91
N THR A 89 11.39 -15.47 14.38
CA THR A 89 12.34 -14.85 15.32
C THR A 89 13.73 -14.62 14.68
N GLU A 90 13.83 -14.74 13.36
CA GLU A 90 15.07 -14.52 12.63
C GLU A 90 15.47 -13.04 12.58
N GLY A 91 16.75 -12.81 12.31
CA GLY A 91 17.32 -11.48 12.12
C GLY A 91 17.91 -10.87 13.40
N LYS A 92 18.40 -9.64 13.27
CA LYS A 92 19.01 -8.89 14.36
C LYS A 92 18.59 -7.42 14.31
N VAL A 93 18.36 -6.84 15.48
CA VAL A 93 18.07 -5.40 15.60
C VAL A 93 19.29 -4.61 15.13
N ALA A 94 19.07 -3.54 14.36
CA ALA A 94 20.14 -2.64 13.96
C ALA A 94 20.80 -2.00 15.19
N SER A 95 22.12 -2.12 15.29
CA SER A 95 22.87 -1.78 16.51
C SER A 95 23.99 -0.76 16.31
N TYR A 96 24.14 -0.19 15.12
CA TYR A 96 25.19 0.78 14.82
C TYR A 96 24.97 2.15 15.50
N ILE A 97 23.74 2.45 15.94
CA ILE A 97 23.42 3.56 16.85
C ILE A 97 22.61 3.09 18.06
N PRO A 98 22.79 3.69 19.26
CA PRO A 98 22.13 3.25 20.48
C PRO A 98 20.60 3.27 20.43
N GLN A 99 20.01 4.22 19.71
CA GLN A 99 18.56 4.43 19.64
C GLN A 99 17.87 3.27 18.91
N LEU A 100 18.49 2.73 17.86
CA LEU A 100 17.98 1.53 17.17
C LEU A 100 18.27 0.27 17.98
N ALA A 101 19.45 0.18 18.60
CA ALA A 101 19.87 -0.99 19.38
C ALA A 101 18.94 -1.30 20.58
N ARG A 102 18.26 -0.28 21.11
CA ARG A 102 17.35 -0.39 22.27
C ARG A 102 15.95 -0.87 21.90
N MET A 103 15.63 -1.02 20.62
CA MET A 103 14.31 -1.47 20.19
C MET A 103 14.07 -2.93 20.58
N ASN A 104 12.87 -3.23 21.06
CA ASN A 104 12.51 -4.60 21.42
C ASN A 104 12.40 -5.47 20.14
N PRO A 105 13.15 -6.58 20.02
CA PRO A 105 13.06 -7.49 18.86
C PRO A 105 11.68 -8.15 18.70
N ASP A 106 10.88 -8.21 19.77
CA ASP A 106 9.55 -8.82 19.74
C ASP A 106 8.48 -7.89 19.15
N TYR A 107 8.79 -6.61 18.91
CA TYR A 107 7.83 -5.70 18.32
C TYR A 107 7.46 -6.12 16.89
N TRP A 108 6.15 -6.16 16.64
CA TRP A 108 5.57 -6.49 15.36
C TRP A 108 4.25 -5.75 15.16
N GLY A 109 4.22 -4.86 14.17
CA GLY A 109 3.03 -4.10 13.80
C GLY A 109 2.75 -4.18 12.30
N VAL A 110 1.47 -4.29 11.93
CA VAL A 110 1.00 -4.22 10.54
C VAL A 110 -0.18 -3.26 10.47
N SER A 111 -0.18 -2.38 9.47
CA SER A 111 -1.28 -1.47 9.18
C SER A 111 -1.54 -1.43 7.67
N VAL A 112 -2.82 -1.43 7.31
CA VAL A 112 -3.32 -1.42 5.93
C VAL A 112 -4.26 -0.24 5.76
N CYS A 113 -4.12 0.49 4.65
CA CYS A 113 -5.04 1.55 4.24
C CYS A 113 -5.35 1.38 2.75
N THR A 114 -6.61 1.21 2.39
CA THR A 114 -7.05 1.13 0.99
C THR A 114 -7.14 2.50 0.35
N ILE A 115 -7.21 2.55 -0.98
CA ILE A 115 -7.42 3.81 -1.72
C ILE A 115 -8.78 4.48 -1.43
N ASP A 116 -9.74 3.74 -0.86
CA ASP A 116 -11.04 4.26 -0.42
C ASP A 116 -11.06 4.68 1.06
N GLY A 117 -9.94 4.50 1.78
CA GLY A 117 -9.82 4.86 3.20
C GLY A 117 -10.26 3.77 4.17
N GLN A 118 -10.57 2.55 3.69
CA GLN A 118 -10.76 1.39 4.57
C GLN A 118 -9.43 1.05 5.27
N ARG A 119 -9.44 0.86 6.59
CA ARG A 119 -8.21 0.69 7.40
C ARG A 119 -8.32 -0.46 8.39
N PHE A 120 -7.24 -1.24 8.50
CA PHE A 120 -7.09 -2.31 9.48
C PHE A 120 -5.65 -2.36 10.00
N SER A 121 -5.49 -2.52 11.31
CA SER A 121 -4.19 -2.51 11.96
C SER A 121 -4.17 -3.51 13.11
N ILE A 122 -3.03 -4.21 13.28
CA ILE A 122 -2.85 -5.28 14.28
C ILE A 122 -1.40 -5.28 14.80
N GLY A 123 -1.23 -5.51 16.10
CA GLY A 123 0.07 -5.53 16.77
C GLY A 123 0.51 -4.17 17.30
N ASP A 124 1.82 -3.95 17.34
CA ASP A 124 2.49 -2.78 17.95
C ASP A 124 2.42 -1.53 17.05
N ILE A 125 1.22 -1.19 16.58
CA ILE A 125 1.00 -0.23 15.48
C ILE A 125 1.07 1.23 15.90
N SER A 126 0.91 1.53 17.20
CA SER A 126 0.93 2.88 17.75
C SER A 126 2.32 3.34 18.18
N ILE A 127 3.30 2.43 18.24
CA ILE A 127 4.67 2.76 18.64
C ILE A 127 5.31 3.59 17.51
N PRO A 128 5.80 4.81 17.81
CA PRO A 128 6.51 5.60 16.81
C PRO A 128 7.91 5.03 16.56
N PHE A 129 8.35 5.08 15.31
CA PHE A 129 9.69 4.72 14.89
C PHE A 129 10.18 5.69 13.81
N THR A 130 11.51 5.84 13.68
CA THR A 130 12.09 6.71 12.65
C THR A 130 11.91 6.12 11.26
N LEU A 131 11.61 6.96 10.27
CA LEU A 131 11.35 6.53 8.89
C LEU A 131 12.58 5.91 8.22
N GLN A 132 13.77 6.39 8.57
CA GLN A 132 15.03 5.94 8.00
C GLN A 132 14.97 5.97 6.46
N SER A 133 15.44 4.92 5.78
CA SER A 133 15.39 4.82 4.32
C SER A 133 13.98 4.82 3.72
N CYS A 134 12.91 4.64 4.50
CA CYS A 134 11.54 4.75 4.00
C CYS A 134 11.15 6.19 3.64
N SER A 135 11.91 7.21 4.08
CA SER A 135 11.69 8.60 3.67
C SER A 135 12.15 8.91 2.24
N LYS A 136 13.10 8.13 1.70
CA LYS A 136 13.70 8.32 0.37
C LYS A 136 12.68 8.37 -0.78
N PRO A 137 11.73 7.41 -0.92
CA PRO A 137 10.71 7.50 -1.98
C PRO A 137 9.82 8.73 -1.83
N LEU A 138 9.56 9.18 -0.60
CA LEU A 138 8.70 10.32 -0.32
C LEU A 138 9.40 11.64 -0.69
N THR A 139 10.67 11.82 -0.31
CA THR A 139 11.44 13.01 -0.70
C THR A 139 11.67 13.06 -2.22
N TYR A 140 11.88 11.91 -2.86
CA TYR A 140 11.94 11.81 -4.32
C TYR A 140 10.61 12.20 -4.98
N GLY A 141 9.48 11.74 -4.45
CA GLY A 141 8.16 12.16 -4.91
C GLY A 141 7.94 13.67 -4.82
N ILE A 142 8.38 14.31 -3.73
CA ILE A 142 8.32 15.78 -3.58
C ILE A 142 9.22 16.46 -4.62
N ALA A 143 10.43 15.95 -4.85
CA ALA A 143 11.34 16.53 -5.83
C ALA A 143 10.78 16.47 -7.25
N LEU A 144 10.16 15.34 -7.63
CA LEU A 144 9.47 15.20 -8.91
C LEU A 144 8.29 16.16 -9.03
N GLU A 145 7.47 16.30 -7.98
CA GLU A 145 6.33 17.22 -7.98
C GLU A 145 6.77 18.68 -8.17
N MET A 146 7.90 19.07 -7.60
CA MET A 146 8.38 20.46 -7.63
C MET A 146 9.21 20.81 -8.87
N LEU A 147 9.97 19.85 -9.41
CA LEU A 147 10.96 20.10 -10.46
C LEU A 147 10.67 19.36 -11.78
N GLY A 148 9.80 18.35 -11.75
CA GLY A 148 9.55 17.46 -12.88
C GLY A 148 10.62 16.37 -13.04
N SER A 149 10.25 15.29 -13.73
CA SER A 149 11.11 14.11 -13.96
C SER A 149 12.39 14.47 -14.72
N ASP A 150 12.28 15.30 -15.76
CA ASP A 150 13.41 15.70 -16.60
C ASP A 150 14.52 16.40 -15.82
N VAL A 151 14.17 17.35 -14.94
CA VAL A 151 15.14 18.07 -14.12
C VAL A 151 15.75 17.16 -13.08
N VAL A 152 14.94 16.36 -12.37
CA VAL A 152 15.45 15.47 -11.32
C VAL A 152 16.46 14.46 -11.90
N HIS A 153 16.15 13.88 -13.07
CA HIS A 153 16.99 12.85 -13.69
C HIS A 153 18.20 13.38 -14.49
N GLN A 154 18.35 14.71 -14.59
CA GLN A 154 19.66 15.29 -14.90
C GLN A 154 20.68 14.99 -13.81
N TYR A 155 20.25 14.78 -12.56
CA TYR A 155 21.13 14.60 -11.40
C TYR A 155 21.17 13.16 -10.90
N VAL A 156 20.05 12.44 -10.87
CA VAL A 156 19.96 11.05 -10.36
C VAL A 156 19.51 10.08 -11.45
N GLY A 157 20.12 8.90 -11.51
CA GLY A 157 19.74 7.85 -12.45
C GLY A 157 18.39 7.17 -12.11
N GLN A 158 18.05 6.18 -12.91
CA GLN A 158 16.78 5.44 -12.85
C GLN A 158 16.97 3.92 -12.77
N GLU A 159 18.21 3.46 -12.63
CA GLU A 159 18.54 2.03 -12.74
C GLU A 159 19.06 1.47 -11.41
N PRO A 160 18.85 0.17 -11.15
CA PRO A 160 19.53 -0.50 -10.05
C PRO A 160 21.05 -0.48 -10.29
N SER A 161 21.84 -0.41 -9.21
CA SER A 161 23.30 -0.38 -9.32
C SER A 161 23.90 -1.72 -9.76
N GLY A 162 23.23 -2.84 -9.49
CA GLY A 162 23.81 -4.19 -9.64
C GLY A 162 25.02 -4.45 -8.72
N ARG A 163 25.27 -3.54 -7.78
CA ARG A 163 26.31 -3.58 -6.75
C ARG A 163 25.66 -3.58 -5.38
N ASN A 164 26.41 -3.98 -4.36
CA ASN A 164 25.92 -3.87 -2.99
C ASN A 164 25.50 -2.43 -2.72
N PHE A 165 24.39 -2.23 -1.99
CA PHE A 165 23.89 -0.90 -1.62
C PHE A 165 24.93 -0.09 -0.83
N ASN A 166 25.93 -0.80 -0.28
CA ASN A 166 27.04 -0.23 0.46
C ASN A 166 28.22 0.26 -0.42
N GLU A 167 28.14 0.02 -1.72
CA GLU A 167 29.02 0.51 -2.80
C GLU A 167 29.23 2.04 -2.77
N LEU A 168 30.46 2.57 -2.75
CA LEU A 168 30.71 3.99 -3.12
C LEU A 168 30.89 4.09 -4.64
N VAL A 169 29.80 3.96 -5.38
CA VAL A 169 29.82 3.89 -6.85
C VAL A 169 28.80 4.86 -7.46
N LEU A 170 29.21 5.50 -8.56
CA LEU A 170 28.36 6.28 -9.45
C LEU A 170 28.18 5.53 -10.77
N ASP A 171 27.13 5.86 -11.51
CA ASP A 171 26.89 5.32 -12.84
C ASP A 171 27.91 5.82 -13.88
N HIS A 172 27.77 5.34 -15.12
CA HIS A 172 28.64 5.71 -16.24
C HIS A 172 28.60 7.21 -16.57
N ASN A 173 27.53 7.91 -16.20
CA ASN A 173 27.34 9.35 -16.36
C ASN A 173 27.77 10.15 -15.12
N LYS A 174 28.43 9.52 -14.15
CA LYS A 174 28.84 10.12 -12.88
C LYS A 174 27.66 10.66 -12.06
N LYS A 175 26.52 9.97 -12.10
CA LYS A 175 25.35 10.23 -11.27
C LYS A 175 25.13 9.08 -10.28
N PRO A 176 24.45 9.31 -9.15
CA PRO A 176 23.94 8.21 -8.34
C PRO A 176 22.96 7.36 -9.14
N HIS A 177 23.01 6.05 -8.98
CA HIS A 177 22.22 5.11 -9.78
C HIS A 177 20.70 5.32 -9.70
N ASN A 178 20.18 5.62 -8.52
CA ASN A 178 18.75 5.84 -8.27
C ASN A 178 18.52 6.56 -6.92
N PRO A 179 17.33 7.14 -6.68
CA PRO A 179 17.01 7.83 -5.43
C PRO A 179 16.78 6.90 -4.22
N MET A 180 16.71 5.57 -4.41
CA MET A 180 16.44 4.63 -3.31
C MET A 180 17.71 4.25 -2.51
N ILE A 181 18.89 4.55 -3.05
CA ILE A 181 20.19 4.44 -2.36
C ILE A 181 20.59 5.76 -1.68
N ASN A 182 21.54 5.72 -0.74
CA ASN A 182 21.95 6.91 0.02
C ASN A 182 22.49 8.03 -0.87
N ALA A 183 23.28 7.70 -1.90
CA ALA A 183 23.84 8.67 -2.84
C ALA A 183 22.74 9.50 -3.51
N GLY A 184 21.75 8.81 -4.09
CA GLY A 184 20.64 9.45 -4.77
C GLY A 184 19.73 10.20 -3.82
N ALA A 185 19.50 9.70 -2.61
CA ALA A 185 18.70 10.39 -1.61
C ALA A 185 19.35 11.69 -1.11
N ILE A 186 20.66 11.69 -0.86
CA ILE A 186 21.42 12.91 -0.53
C ILE A 186 21.30 13.92 -1.69
N LEU A 187 21.42 13.43 -2.92
CA LEU A 187 21.32 14.28 -4.10
C LEU A 187 19.90 14.86 -4.25
N VAL A 188 18.85 14.05 -4.08
CA VAL A 188 17.45 14.51 -4.04
C VAL A 188 17.23 15.59 -2.96
N CYS A 189 17.76 15.39 -1.75
CA CYS A 189 17.72 16.40 -0.69
C CYS A 189 18.44 17.69 -1.10
N SER A 190 19.54 17.61 -1.84
CA SER A 190 20.21 18.79 -2.38
C SER A 190 19.37 19.53 -3.42
N LEU A 191 18.63 18.82 -4.28
CA LEU A 191 17.71 19.44 -5.24
C LEU A 191 16.60 20.23 -4.51
N LEU A 192 16.01 19.61 -3.48
CA LEU A 192 15.00 20.25 -2.64
C LEU A 192 15.54 21.47 -1.88
N LYS A 193 16.79 21.40 -1.39
CA LYS A 193 17.41 22.50 -0.65
C LYS A 193 17.82 23.65 -1.56
N THR A 194 18.31 23.36 -2.77
CA THR A 194 19.02 24.33 -3.63
C THR A 194 18.18 24.83 -4.80
N LEU A 195 17.26 24.03 -5.34
CA LEU A 195 16.49 24.41 -6.54
C LEU A 195 15.04 24.78 -6.23
N VAL A 196 14.42 24.09 -5.28
CA VAL A 196 13.05 24.41 -4.84
C VAL A 196 13.15 25.53 -3.82
N LYS A 197 12.47 26.68 -4.02
CA LYS A 197 12.41 27.80 -3.04
C LYS A 197 13.76 28.09 -2.33
N PRO A 198 14.83 28.41 -3.08
CA PRO A 198 16.21 28.47 -2.57
C PRO A 198 16.42 29.47 -1.42
N GLU A 199 15.55 30.46 -1.29
CA GLU A 199 15.53 31.46 -0.23
C GLU A 199 15.24 30.88 1.16
N MET A 200 14.61 29.69 1.23
CA MET A 200 14.28 29.06 2.50
C MET A 200 15.52 28.57 3.26
N THR A 201 15.54 28.90 4.55
CA THR A 201 16.46 28.35 5.52
C THR A 201 16.28 26.83 5.67
N LEU A 202 17.26 26.17 6.29
CA LEU A 202 17.18 24.73 6.52
C LEU A 202 15.97 24.34 7.38
N ALA A 203 15.60 25.15 8.38
CA ALA A 203 14.42 24.90 9.21
C ALA A 203 13.11 24.98 8.40
N GLU A 204 12.96 26.03 7.57
CA GLU A 204 11.79 26.17 6.69
C GLU A 204 11.70 25.04 5.65
N LYS A 205 12.84 24.52 5.18
CA LYS A 205 12.88 23.34 4.30
C LYS A 205 12.42 22.07 4.98
N PHE A 206 12.80 21.89 6.24
CA PHE A 206 12.35 20.77 7.04
C PHE A 206 10.83 20.84 7.25
N ASP A 207 10.30 22.00 7.64
CA ASP A 207 8.85 22.22 7.79
C ASP A 207 8.10 22.00 6.47
N PHE A 208 8.62 22.52 5.36
CA PHE A 208 8.06 22.29 4.03
C PHE A 208 7.94 20.79 3.71
N THR A 209 8.99 20.01 3.98
CA THR A 209 9.03 18.58 3.70
C THR A 209 8.13 17.78 4.64
N MET A 210 8.16 18.12 5.93
CA MET A 210 7.31 17.53 6.95
C MET A 210 5.83 17.78 6.64
N ASN A 211 5.48 18.96 6.13
CA ASN A 211 4.11 19.27 5.71
C ASN A 211 3.67 18.37 4.54
N TYR A 212 4.52 18.11 3.56
CA TYR A 212 4.20 17.15 2.50
C TYR A 212 3.96 15.74 3.04
N PHE A 213 4.79 15.29 3.99
CA PHE A 213 4.60 13.97 4.62
C PHE A 213 3.26 13.94 5.39
N LYS A 214 2.91 15.02 6.10
CA LYS A 214 1.64 15.16 6.82
C LYS A 214 0.43 15.12 5.89
N ARG A 215 0.50 15.78 4.74
CA ARG A 215 -0.52 15.72 3.69
C ARG A 215 -0.68 14.29 3.15
N MET A 216 0.43 13.60 2.85
CA MET A 216 0.41 12.20 2.44
C MET A 216 -0.13 11.25 3.51
N ALA A 217 0.03 11.58 4.79
CA ALA A 217 -0.49 10.81 5.93
C ALA A 217 -1.92 11.19 6.33
N GLY A 218 -2.56 12.14 5.63
CA GLY A 218 -3.92 12.60 5.92
C GLY A 218 -4.07 13.25 7.30
N GLY A 219 -3.04 13.94 7.79
CA GLY A 219 -3.05 14.60 9.09
C GLY A 219 -2.76 13.70 10.30
N GLU A 220 -2.46 12.42 10.08
CA GLU A 220 -1.99 11.50 11.12
C GLU A 220 -0.68 11.97 11.77
N ASN A 221 -0.34 11.36 12.92
CA ASN A 221 0.79 11.80 13.73
C ASN A 221 2.13 11.60 13.01
N LEU A 222 2.91 12.68 12.96
CA LEU A 222 4.29 12.70 12.50
C LEU A 222 5.14 13.48 13.50
N GLY A 223 6.25 12.89 13.88
CA GLY A 223 7.20 13.44 14.83
C GLY A 223 8.60 13.60 14.24
N PHE A 224 9.54 13.93 15.11
CA PHE A 224 10.95 14.04 14.76
C PHE A 224 11.80 13.58 15.94
N ASN A 225 12.71 12.64 15.69
CA ASN A 225 13.60 12.13 16.72
C ASN A 225 14.96 12.84 16.65
N ASN A 226 15.12 13.89 17.45
CA ASN A 226 16.39 14.61 17.51
C ASN A 226 17.56 13.72 18.00
N ALA A 227 17.31 12.74 18.87
CA ALA A 227 18.35 11.86 19.36
C ALA A 227 18.90 10.95 18.25
N VAL A 228 18.01 10.37 17.42
CA VAL A 228 18.42 9.60 16.23
C VAL A 228 19.14 10.51 15.24
N PHE A 229 18.63 11.72 14.98
CA PHE A 229 19.30 12.67 14.09
C PHE A 229 20.75 12.95 14.51
N LEU A 230 20.98 13.24 15.80
CA LEU A 230 22.31 13.49 16.33
C LEU A 230 23.24 12.27 16.18
N SER A 231 22.75 11.07 16.52
CA SER A 231 23.54 9.84 16.44
C SER A 231 23.82 9.40 15.00
N GLU A 232 22.85 9.53 14.09
CA GLU A 232 23.06 9.28 12.66
C GLU A 232 24.09 10.24 12.09
N ARG A 233 24.02 11.53 12.45
CA ARG A 233 24.97 12.55 12.00
C ARG A 233 26.39 12.29 12.51
N GLU A 234 26.54 11.78 13.73
CA GLU A 234 27.83 11.43 14.31
C GLU A 234 28.43 10.17 13.67
N ALA A 235 27.60 9.16 13.36
CA ALA A 235 28.01 7.90 12.73
C ALA A 235 28.04 7.96 11.18
N ALA A 236 28.02 9.15 10.58
CA ALA A 236 27.77 9.36 9.15
C ALA A 236 29.00 9.33 8.23
N ASP A 237 30.17 8.85 8.68
CA ASP A 237 31.44 8.91 7.92
C ASP A 237 31.29 8.51 6.45
N ARG A 238 30.57 7.41 6.20
CA ARG A 238 30.36 6.90 4.85
C ARG A 238 29.46 7.79 4.00
N ASN A 239 28.43 8.39 4.58
CA ASN A 239 27.58 9.34 3.86
C ASN A 239 28.36 10.63 3.55
N TYR A 240 29.26 11.08 4.45
CA TYR A 240 30.15 12.22 4.17
C TYR A 240 31.16 11.90 3.07
N ALA A 241 31.79 10.73 3.10
CA ALA A 241 32.69 10.27 2.04
C ALA A 241 31.99 10.29 0.68
N LEU A 242 30.77 9.77 0.62
CA LEU A 242 29.92 9.79 -0.56
C LEU A 242 29.57 11.22 -1.00
N GLY A 243 29.24 12.09 -0.07
CA GLY A 243 28.97 13.50 -0.33
C GLY A 243 30.16 14.22 -0.96
N PHE A 244 31.37 14.00 -0.43
CA PHE A 244 32.58 14.57 -1.01
C PHE A 244 32.91 13.96 -2.39
N TYR A 245 32.73 12.66 -2.55
CA TYR A 245 32.94 11.96 -3.82
C TYR A 245 32.01 12.48 -4.93
N MET A 246 30.73 12.69 -4.61
CA MET A 246 29.75 13.31 -5.51
C MET A 246 30.11 14.77 -5.83
N ARG A 247 30.65 15.51 -4.86
CA ARG A 247 31.08 16.90 -5.08
C ARG A 247 32.25 17.01 -6.05
N GLU A 248 33.25 16.14 -5.92
CA GLU A 248 34.40 16.07 -6.83
C GLU A 248 33.95 15.81 -8.28
N HIS A 249 32.95 14.96 -8.46
CA HIS A 249 32.38 14.63 -9.77
C HIS A 249 31.32 15.63 -10.26
N LYS A 250 31.13 16.76 -9.56
CA LYS A 250 30.15 17.80 -9.89
C LYS A 250 28.71 17.26 -10.02
N CYS A 251 28.33 16.28 -9.20
CA CYS A 251 26.98 15.73 -9.21
C CYS A 251 25.93 16.73 -8.71
N TYR A 252 26.31 17.72 -7.91
CA TYR A 252 25.36 18.63 -7.26
C TYR A 252 25.00 19.84 -8.13
N PRO A 253 23.80 20.43 -7.95
CA PRO A 253 23.50 21.73 -8.51
C PRO A 253 24.51 22.80 -8.08
N GLU A 254 24.67 23.84 -8.90
CA GLU A 254 25.49 24.98 -8.55
C GLU A 254 25.03 25.61 -7.22
N LYS A 255 25.97 26.14 -6.43
CA LYS A 255 25.73 26.78 -5.12
C LYS A 255 25.23 25.83 -4.01
N THR A 256 25.29 24.52 -4.21
CA THR A 256 24.94 23.55 -3.17
C THR A 256 25.88 23.65 -1.96
N ASN A 257 25.33 23.85 -0.76
CA ASN A 257 26.06 23.69 0.50
C ASN A 257 25.94 22.23 0.97
N LEU A 258 27.03 21.47 0.81
CA LEU A 258 27.05 20.04 1.16
C LEU A 258 26.66 19.79 2.62
N ARG A 259 27.13 20.61 3.57
CA ARG A 259 26.87 20.40 5.00
C ARG A 259 25.37 20.55 5.31
N GLU A 260 24.74 21.59 4.79
CA GLU A 260 23.30 21.79 4.95
C GLU A 260 22.49 20.67 4.28
N CYS A 261 22.91 20.18 3.12
CA CYS A 261 22.23 19.08 2.44
C CYS A 261 22.33 17.77 3.22
N MET A 262 23.49 17.51 3.83
CA MET A 262 23.71 16.36 4.69
C MET A 262 22.84 16.44 5.95
N ASP A 263 22.85 17.58 6.64
CA ASP A 263 21.98 17.80 7.81
C ASP A 263 20.50 17.62 7.43
N PHE A 264 20.07 18.18 6.29
CA PHE A 264 18.70 18.02 5.78
C PHE A 264 18.34 16.55 5.49
N TYR A 265 19.25 15.81 4.88
CA TYR A 265 19.08 14.38 4.63
C TYR A 265 18.90 13.59 5.94
N PHE A 266 19.76 13.82 6.94
CA PHE A 266 19.63 13.16 8.24
C PHE A 266 18.35 13.54 8.98
N GLN A 267 17.92 14.80 8.87
CA GLN A 267 16.64 15.25 9.40
C GLN A 267 15.46 14.49 8.78
N CYS A 268 15.44 14.33 7.45
CA CYS A 268 14.40 13.58 6.75
C CYS A 268 14.38 12.09 7.13
N CYS A 269 15.54 11.47 7.35
CA CYS A 269 15.60 10.07 7.83
C CYS A 269 15.17 9.91 9.29
N SER A 270 15.28 10.97 10.09
CA SER A 270 14.98 10.95 11.53
C SER A 270 13.57 11.45 11.87
N MET A 271 12.73 11.74 10.87
CA MET A 271 11.29 11.90 11.07
C MET A 271 10.69 10.62 11.66
N GLU A 272 9.68 10.74 12.51
CA GLU A 272 9.00 9.61 13.16
C GLU A 272 7.57 9.47 12.66
N ALA A 273 7.16 8.22 12.47
CA ALA A 273 5.78 7.86 12.18
C ALA A 273 5.46 6.54 12.89
N ASN A 274 4.18 6.21 12.97
CA ASN A 274 3.74 4.89 13.38
C ASN A 274 3.25 4.09 12.15
N CYS A 275 2.85 2.83 12.34
CA CYS A 275 2.41 1.99 11.22
C CYS A 275 1.19 2.57 10.50
N ASP A 276 0.27 3.17 11.25
CA ASP A 276 -0.96 3.77 10.72
C ASP A 276 -0.67 4.94 9.78
N SER A 277 0.17 5.90 10.20
CA SER A 277 0.58 7.04 9.37
C SER A 277 1.27 6.58 8.08
N MET A 278 2.17 5.60 8.20
CA MET A 278 2.91 5.04 7.07
C MET A 278 2.03 4.28 6.08
N ALA A 279 1.02 3.55 6.57
CA ALA A 279 0.06 2.87 5.70
C ALA A 279 -0.76 3.87 4.88
N VAL A 280 -1.15 5.01 5.47
CA VAL A 280 -1.84 6.09 4.75
C VAL A 280 -0.91 6.74 3.71
N MET A 281 0.36 7.01 4.03
CA MET A 281 1.32 7.50 3.04
C MET A 281 1.49 6.54 1.85
N ALA A 282 1.64 5.24 2.13
CA ALA A 282 1.70 4.22 1.09
C ALA A 282 0.41 4.20 0.24
N ALA A 283 -0.75 4.40 0.86
CA ALA A 283 -2.04 4.41 0.18
C ALA A 283 -2.23 5.67 -0.67
N THR A 284 -1.66 6.81 -0.26
CA THR A 284 -1.57 8.02 -1.09
C THR A 284 -0.80 7.74 -2.38
N LEU A 285 0.32 7.00 -2.30
CA LEU A 285 1.02 6.55 -3.51
C LEU A 285 0.19 5.52 -4.30
N ALA A 286 -0.52 4.60 -3.62
CA ALA A 286 -1.40 3.64 -4.29
C ALA A 286 -2.53 4.32 -5.07
N ASN A 287 -2.99 5.49 -4.60
CA ASN A 287 -4.10 6.26 -5.13
C ASN A 287 -3.65 7.40 -6.07
N GLY A 288 -2.50 7.24 -6.74
CA GLY A 288 -2.03 8.20 -7.74
C GLY A 288 -1.69 9.59 -7.18
N GLY A 289 -1.37 9.68 -5.88
CA GLY A 289 -0.95 10.92 -5.22
C GLY A 289 -2.07 11.65 -4.49
N ILE A 290 -3.28 11.09 -4.47
CA ILE A 290 -4.43 11.62 -3.73
C ILE A 290 -4.54 10.90 -2.38
N CYS A 291 -4.54 11.64 -1.28
CA CYS A 291 -4.64 11.04 0.04
C CYS A 291 -6.02 10.37 0.24
N PRO A 292 -6.08 9.08 0.60
CA PRO A 292 -7.33 8.31 0.59
C PRO A 292 -8.32 8.71 1.70
N ILE A 293 -7.86 9.41 2.74
CA ILE A 293 -8.69 9.82 3.88
C ILE A 293 -8.98 11.33 3.92
N THR A 294 -8.38 12.13 3.03
CA THR A 294 -8.66 13.57 2.91
C THR A 294 -9.07 14.00 1.50
N GLU A 295 -8.89 13.14 0.49
CA GLU A 295 -9.10 13.43 -0.93
C GLU A 295 -8.23 14.57 -1.47
N GLU A 296 -7.22 14.97 -0.70
CA GLU A 296 -6.28 16.00 -1.10
C GLU A 296 -5.29 15.44 -2.14
N LYS A 297 -5.15 16.14 -3.27
CA LYS A 297 -4.07 15.87 -4.24
C LYS A 297 -2.73 16.38 -3.68
N VAL A 298 -1.87 15.46 -3.28
CA VAL A 298 -0.56 15.75 -2.70
C VAL A 298 0.55 15.67 -3.74
N LEU A 299 0.47 14.70 -4.66
CA LEU A 299 1.42 14.48 -5.75
C LEU A 299 0.67 14.28 -7.07
N THR A 300 1.34 14.55 -8.18
CA THR A 300 0.89 14.22 -9.53
C THR A 300 1.01 12.72 -9.81
N PRO A 301 0.08 12.14 -10.61
CA PRO A 301 0.15 10.72 -10.98
C PRO A 301 1.45 10.32 -11.68
N ASP A 302 2.03 11.19 -12.51
CA ASP A 302 3.30 10.95 -13.18
C ASP A 302 4.45 10.82 -12.17
N SER A 303 4.52 11.72 -11.17
CA SER A 303 5.51 11.64 -10.10
C SER A 303 5.37 10.34 -9.31
N VAL A 304 4.13 9.94 -9.02
CA VAL A 304 3.85 8.69 -8.30
C VAL A 304 4.24 7.46 -9.11
N ARG A 305 3.98 7.44 -10.42
CA ARG A 305 4.42 6.36 -11.30
C ARG A 305 5.94 6.17 -11.24
N ASP A 306 6.69 7.26 -11.31
CA ASP A 306 8.16 7.21 -11.31
C ASP A 306 8.69 6.72 -9.94
N VAL A 307 8.11 7.20 -8.83
CA VAL A 307 8.38 6.70 -7.46
C VAL A 307 8.15 5.19 -7.36
N LEU A 308 6.96 4.71 -7.78
CA LEU A 308 6.59 3.30 -7.69
C LEU A 308 7.43 2.40 -8.58
N SER A 309 7.90 2.92 -9.72
CA SER A 309 8.78 2.19 -10.63
C SER A 309 10.14 1.94 -9.99
N LEU A 310 10.69 2.94 -9.31
CA LEU A 310 11.98 2.82 -8.62
C LEU A 310 11.88 2.09 -7.28
N MET A 311 10.75 2.19 -6.57
CA MET A 311 10.49 1.34 -5.40
C MET A 311 10.45 -0.15 -5.81
N HIS A 312 9.89 -0.47 -6.97
CA HIS A 312 9.83 -1.85 -7.46
C HIS A 312 11.22 -2.42 -7.77
N SER A 313 12.08 -1.67 -8.47
CA SER A 313 13.38 -2.16 -8.92
C SER A 313 14.54 -1.95 -7.94
N CYS A 314 14.43 -0.97 -7.03
CA CYS A 314 15.56 -0.48 -6.22
C CYS A 314 15.25 -0.33 -4.71
N GLY A 315 14.05 -0.68 -4.26
CA GLY A 315 13.57 -0.27 -2.93
C GLY A 315 13.97 -1.15 -1.73
N MET A 316 14.40 -2.39 -1.95
CA MET A 316 14.65 -3.41 -0.91
C MET A 316 16.14 -3.76 -0.76
N TYR A 317 17.01 -2.75 -0.88
CA TYR A 317 18.47 -2.91 -0.88
C TYR A 317 18.91 -3.95 -1.93
N ASP A 318 19.85 -4.83 -1.58
CA ASP A 318 20.36 -5.86 -2.49
C ASP A 318 19.30 -6.94 -2.79
N TYR A 319 18.24 -7.03 -1.98
CA TYR A 319 17.12 -7.93 -2.20
C TYR A 319 16.13 -7.42 -3.26
N SER A 320 16.28 -6.18 -3.78
CA SER A 320 15.29 -5.56 -4.67
C SER A 320 14.93 -6.41 -5.89
N GLY A 321 15.91 -7.01 -6.56
CA GLY A 321 15.66 -7.86 -7.73
C GLY A 321 14.88 -9.13 -7.39
N GLN A 322 15.24 -9.80 -6.28
CA GLN A 322 14.53 -11.00 -5.82
C GLN A 322 13.14 -10.67 -5.29
N PHE A 323 12.98 -9.56 -4.57
CA PHE A 323 11.68 -9.09 -4.09
C PHE A 323 10.75 -8.74 -5.25
N ALA A 324 11.25 -8.03 -6.26
CA ALA A 324 10.50 -7.72 -7.49
C ALA A 324 10.06 -8.98 -8.24
N PHE A 325 10.87 -10.05 -8.21
CA PHE A 325 10.56 -11.32 -8.87
C PHE A 325 9.59 -12.20 -8.08
N LYS A 326 9.79 -12.33 -6.76
CA LYS A 326 8.98 -13.23 -5.90
C LYS A 326 7.69 -12.58 -5.43
N VAL A 327 7.76 -11.31 -5.03
CA VAL A 327 6.65 -10.55 -4.44
C VAL A 327 6.04 -9.60 -5.47
N GLY A 328 6.86 -8.94 -6.29
CA GLY A 328 6.36 -8.12 -7.38
C GLY A 328 5.59 -6.86 -6.95
N LEU A 329 5.77 -6.41 -5.71
CA LEU A 329 5.17 -5.18 -5.18
C LEU A 329 6.23 -4.08 -5.06
N PRO A 330 5.90 -2.81 -5.38
CA PRO A 330 6.73 -1.67 -4.98
C PRO A 330 6.84 -1.60 -3.46
N ALA A 331 8.07 -1.60 -2.95
CA ALA A 331 8.30 -1.48 -1.52
C ALA A 331 9.58 -0.69 -1.22
N LYS A 332 9.68 -0.12 -0.02
CA LYS A 332 10.93 0.44 0.51
C LYS A 332 11.11 -0.03 1.94
N SER A 333 12.27 -0.62 2.23
CA SER A 333 12.67 -0.97 3.60
C SER A 333 13.52 0.12 4.26
N GLY A 334 13.42 0.23 5.58
CA GLY A 334 14.24 1.05 6.45
C GLY A 334 14.94 0.21 7.52
N VAL A 335 16.15 0.62 7.89
CA VAL A 335 16.97 -0.05 8.92
C VAL A 335 16.35 0.00 10.33
N CYS A 336 15.27 0.76 10.53
CA CYS A 336 14.43 0.71 11.72
C CYS A 336 13.53 -0.54 11.79
N GLY A 337 13.52 -1.39 10.77
CA GLY A 337 12.60 -2.52 10.65
C GLY A 337 11.27 -2.19 9.97
N GLY A 338 11.10 -0.94 9.54
CA GLY A 338 9.91 -0.49 8.82
C GLY A 338 9.96 -0.88 7.34
N MET A 339 8.81 -1.23 6.78
CA MET A 339 8.61 -1.38 5.35
C MET A 339 7.38 -0.61 4.90
N LEU A 340 7.55 0.19 3.85
CA LEU A 340 6.50 0.89 3.12
C LEU A 340 6.19 0.06 1.87
N VAL A 341 4.98 -0.49 1.75
CA VAL A 341 4.60 -1.38 0.64
C VAL A 341 3.37 -0.82 -0.05
N VAL A 342 3.38 -0.80 -1.37
CA VAL A 342 2.30 -0.23 -2.18
C VAL A 342 1.73 -1.29 -3.11
N ILE A 343 0.42 -1.45 -3.11
CA ILE A 343 -0.33 -2.21 -4.12
C ILE A 343 -1.11 -1.19 -4.94
N PRO A 344 -0.60 -0.79 -6.12
CA PRO A 344 -1.18 0.29 -6.91
C PRO A 344 -2.66 0.08 -7.20
N ASN A 345 -3.45 1.14 -7.05
CA ASN A 345 -4.91 1.15 -7.21
C ASN A 345 -5.68 0.24 -6.22
N VAL A 346 -5.06 -0.22 -5.14
CA VAL A 346 -5.72 -1.06 -4.12
C VAL A 346 -5.48 -0.51 -2.73
N MET A 347 -4.23 -0.52 -2.26
CA MET A 347 -3.91 -0.17 -0.88
C MET A 347 -2.43 0.11 -0.64
N GLY A 348 -2.16 0.85 0.42
CA GLY A 348 -0.86 0.93 1.08
C GLY A 348 -0.80 0.06 2.32
N ILE A 349 0.39 -0.47 2.60
CA ILE A 349 0.67 -1.30 3.76
C ILE A 349 1.94 -0.78 4.42
N CYS A 350 1.92 -0.70 5.74
CA CYS A 350 3.12 -0.59 6.55
C CYS A 350 3.26 -1.82 7.44
N SER A 351 4.46 -2.40 7.47
CA SER A 351 4.84 -3.41 8.45
C SER A 351 6.09 -2.95 9.17
N TRP A 352 6.15 -3.18 10.48
CA TRP A 352 7.29 -2.77 11.30
C TRP A 352 7.72 -3.90 12.24
N SER A 353 8.94 -4.41 12.03
CA SER A 353 9.62 -5.28 12.98
C SER A 353 11.12 -4.98 13.00
N PRO A 354 11.69 -4.57 14.15
CA PRO A 354 13.09 -4.18 14.26
C PRO A 354 14.14 -5.20 13.79
N PRO A 355 13.96 -6.54 13.96
CA PRO A 355 14.93 -7.52 13.47
C PRO A 355 15.06 -7.51 11.93
N LEU A 356 16.30 -7.30 11.47
CA LEU A 356 16.66 -7.27 10.06
C LEU A 356 17.37 -8.55 9.63
N ASP A 357 17.16 -8.93 8.37
CA ASP A 357 17.94 -9.95 7.69
C ASP A 357 19.37 -9.45 7.38
N HIS A 358 20.19 -10.33 6.78
CA HIS A 358 21.56 -10.00 6.40
C HIS A 358 21.67 -8.95 5.27
N MET A 359 20.57 -8.64 4.58
CA MET A 359 20.46 -7.62 3.53
C MET A 359 19.90 -6.28 4.06
N GLY A 360 19.54 -6.22 5.35
CA GLY A 360 19.02 -5.02 6.01
C GLY A 360 17.50 -4.82 5.92
N ASN A 361 16.74 -5.82 5.46
CA ASN A 361 15.29 -5.79 5.38
C ASN A 361 14.64 -6.43 6.61
N SER A 362 13.43 -6.00 6.98
CA SER A 362 12.69 -6.61 8.10
C SER A 362 12.30 -8.06 7.79
N CYS A 363 12.73 -9.02 8.63
CA CYS A 363 12.45 -10.45 8.41
C CYS A 363 10.94 -10.73 8.33
N ARG A 364 10.20 -10.26 9.34
CA ARG A 364 8.73 -10.42 9.41
C ARG A 364 8.03 -9.64 8.30
N GLY A 365 8.52 -8.45 7.97
CA GLY A 365 7.96 -7.61 6.90
C GLY A 365 8.05 -8.26 5.52
N VAL A 366 9.21 -8.85 5.19
CA VAL A 366 9.41 -9.59 3.93
C VAL A 366 8.52 -10.82 3.88
N GLN A 367 8.52 -11.64 4.94
CA GLN A 367 7.66 -12.83 5.02
C GLN A 367 6.17 -12.47 4.86
N PHE A 368 5.71 -11.41 5.51
CA PHE A 368 4.34 -10.95 5.42
C PHE A 368 3.94 -10.60 3.98
N CYS A 369 4.83 -9.95 3.22
CA CYS A 369 4.60 -9.66 1.82
C CYS A 369 4.53 -10.93 0.95
N GLU A 370 5.37 -11.93 1.25
CA GLU A 370 5.35 -13.24 0.56
C GLU A 370 4.03 -14.01 0.82
N GLU A 371 3.52 -13.99 2.05
CA GLU A 371 2.23 -14.61 2.39
C GLU A 371 1.06 -13.92 1.66
N ILE A 372 1.07 -12.58 1.58
CA ILE A 372 0.06 -11.81 0.87
C ILE A 372 -0.02 -12.24 -0.60
N VAL A 373 1.10 -12.28 -1.32
CA VAL A 373 1.08 -12.58 -2.76
C VAL A 373 0.90 -14.07 -3.06
N LYS A 374 1.12 -14.93 -2.07
CA LYS A 374 0.83 -16.36 -2.17
C LYS A 374 -0.68 -16.60 -2.16
N GLU A 375 -1.41 -15.90 -1.30
CA GLU A 375 -2.87 -16.04 -1.18
C GLU A 375 -3.63 -15.18 -2.19
N PHE A 376 -3.17 -13.94 -2.43
CA PHE A 376 -3.87 -12.95 -3.26
C PHE A 376 -3.16 -12.66 -4.58
N ASN A 377 -3.94 -12.37 -5.62
CA ASN A 377 -3.46 -12.01 -6.96
C ASN A 377 -2.94 -10.55 -7.04
N PHE A 378 -2.09 -10.15 -6.10
CA PHE A 378 -1.52 -8.80 -6.00
C PHE A 378 -0.16 -8.64 -6.64
N HIS A 379 0.54 -9.73 -6.96
CA HIS A 379 1.80 -9.63 -7.69
C HIS A 379 1.57 -8.82 -8.99
N ARG A 380 2.43 -7.85 -9.30
CA ARG A 380 2.23 -6.92 -10.44
C ARG A 380 1.96 -7.64 -11.76
N TYR A 381 2.55 -8.82 -11.94
CA TYR A 381 2.41 -9.65 -13.15
C TYR A 381 1.44 -10.84 -12.99
N ASP A 382 0.66 -10.92 -11.91
CA ASP A 382 -0.42 -11.92 -11.79
C ASP A 382 -1.58 -11.59 -12.73
N ASN A 383 -2.27 -12.63 -13.20
CA ASN A 383 -3.41 -12.49 -14.10
C ASN A 383 -4.73 -12.30 -13.34
N LEU A 384 -5.47 -11.23 -13.66
CA LEU A 384 -6.76 -10.93 -13.00
C LEU A 384 -7.93 -11.80 -13.47
N LYS A 385 -7.81 -12.49 -14.61
CA LYS A 385 -8.88 -13.31 -15.21
C LYS A 385 -8.71 -14.80 -14.94
N HIS A 386 -7.49 -15.30 -15.01
CA HIS A 386 -7.17 -16.74 -15.07
C HIS A 386 -6.31 -17.24 -13.91
N ALA A 387 -6.10 -16.45 -12.84
CA ALA A 387 -5.41 -16.96 -11.66
C ALA A 387 -6.24 -18.11 -11.04
N THR A 388 -5.71 -19.33 -11.08
CA THR A 388 -6.51 -20.53 -10.74
C THR A 388 -6.63 -20.77 -9.24
N ASN A 389 -5.65 -20.33 -8.45
CA ASN A 389 -5.55 -20.70 -7.03
C ASN A 389 -5.45 -19.50 -6.06
N LYS A 390 -5.40 -18.27 -6.57
CA LYS A 390 -5.28 -17.05 -5.75
C LYS A 390 -6.63 -16.34 -5.63
N LYS A 391 -6.85 -15.70 -4.49
CA LYS A 391 -8.03 -14.87 -4.24
C LYS A 391 -7.86 -13.48 -4.82
N ASP A 392 -8.97 -12.90 -5.26
CA ASP A 392 -9.02 -11.49 -5.66
C ASP A 392 -10.00 -10.75 -4.75
N PRO A 393 -9.51 -9.98 -3.76
CA PRO A 393 -10.38 -9.29 -2.81
C PRO A 393 -11.12 -8.10 -3.44
N ARG A 394 -10.82 -7.74 -4.70
CA ARG A 394 -11.54 -6.71 -5.46
C ARG A 394 -12.87 -7.20 -6.02
N ARG A 395 -13.09 -8.52 -6.08
CA ARG A 395 -14.30 -9.11 -6.67
C ARG A 395 -15.43 -9.18 -5.64
N HIS A 396 -16.65 -8.87 -6.08
CA HIS A 396 -17.86 -9.15 -5.31
C HIS A 396 -18.11 -10.67 -5.26
N LYS A 397 -18.12 -11.24 -4.04
CA LYS A 397 -18.29 -12.68 -3.79
C LYS A 397 -19.51 -13.30 -4.48
N TYR A 398 -20.63 -12.59 -4.52
CA TYR A 398 -21.91 -13.12 -5.01
C TYR A 398 -22.11 -12.86 -6.51
N GLU A 399 -21.71 -11.70 -7.02
CA GLU A 399 -21.87 -11.39 -8.45
C GLU A 399 -20.99 -12.27 -9.33
N THR A 400 -19.75 -12.55 -8.95
CA THR A 400 -18.85 -13.29 -9.85
C THR A 400 -19.18 -14.77 -9.96
N LYS A 401 -19.54 -15.46 -8.87
CA LYS A 401 -19.92 -16.88 -8.94
C LYS A 401 -21.27 -17.04 -9.63
N GLY A 402 -22.29 -16.26 -9.24
CA GLY A 402 -23.61 -16.30 -9.86
C GLY A 402 -23.56 -15.98 -11.36
N LEU A 403 -22.89 -14.88 -11.75
CA LEU A 403 -22.76 -14.51 -13.17
C LEU A 403 -21.97 -15.55 -13.97
N SER A 404 -20.94 -16.15 -13.38
CA SER A 404 -20.17 -17.20 -14.06
C SER A 404 -21.00 -18.46 -14.32
N ILE A 405 -21.86 -18.84 -13.35
CA ILE A 405 -22.81 -19.95 -13.49
C ILE A 405 -23.85 -19.58 -14.56
N VAL A 406 -24.46 -18.40 -14.48
CA VAL A 406 -25.45 -17.93 -15.46
C VAL A 406 -24.86 -17.92 -16.88
N ASN A 407 -23.62 -17.44 -17.06
CA ASN A 407 -22.97 -17.42 -18.37
C ASN A 407 -22.70 -18.84 -18.91
N LEU A 408 -22.28 -19.77 -18.04
CA LEU A 408 -22.12 -21.18 -18.42
C LEU A 408 -23.46 -21.79 -18.84
N LEU A 409 -24.49 -21.59 -18.03
CA LEU A 409 -25.84 -22.10 -18.26
C LEU A 409 -26.45 -21.52 -19.54
N PHE A 410 -26.26 -20.23 -19.79
CA PHE A 410 -26.69 -19.58 -21.03
C PHE A 410 -25.95 -20.13 -22.26
N SER A 411 -24.65 -20.41 -22.13
CA SER A 411 -23.87 -21.05 -23.21
C SER A 411 -24.41 -22.44 -23.55
N ALA A 412 -24.81 -23.21 -22.52
CA ALA A 412 -25.41 -24.52 -22.70
C ALA A 412 -26.81 -24.44 -23.34
N ALA A 413 -27.64 -23.49 -22.90
CA ALA A 413 -28.99 -23.26 -23.42
C ALA A 413 -29.02 -22.67 -24.84
N SER A 414 -27.95 -22.02 -25.30
CA SER A 414 -27.83 -21.45 -26.66
C SER A 414 -27.10 -22.36 -27.65
N GLY A 415 -26.60 -23.51 -27.21
CA GLY A 415 -25.86 -24.43 -28.06
C GLY A 415 -24.41 -24.02 -28.33
N ASP A 416 -23.85 -23.03 -27.63
CA ASP A 416 -22.48 -22.55 -27.85
C ASP A 416 -21.44 -23.44 -27.15
N VAL A 417 -21.12 -24.57 -27.80
CA VAL A 417 -20.04 -25.48 -27.39
C VAL A 417 -18.68 -24.77 -27.31
N THR A 418 -18.46 -23.74 -28.13
CA THR A 418 -17.19 -22.99 -28.13
C THR A 418 -17.04 -22.17 -26.85
N ALA A 419 -18.10 -21.52 -26.38
CA ALA A 419 -18.13 -20.88 -25.07
C ALA A 419 -17.95 -21.89 -23.94
N MET A 420 -18.62 -23.04 -23.97
CA MET A 420 -18.43 -24.07 -22.95
C MET A 420 -17.00 -24.63 -22.91
N ARG A 421 -16.36 -24.83 -24.08
CA ARG A 421 -14.94 -25.19 -24.18
C ARG A 421 -14.05 -24.13 -23.54
N ARG A 422 -14.32 -22.84 -23.78
CA ARG A 422 -13.61 -21.72 -23.13
C ARG A 422 -13.78 -21.73 -21.62
N HIS A 423 -15.00 -21.96 -21.11
CA HIS A 423 -15.27 -22.09 -19.68
C HIS A 423 -14.48 -23.25 -19.07
N ARG A 424 -14.51 -24.42 -19.69
CA ARG A 424 -13.73 -25.59 -19.24
C ARG A 424 -12.23 -25.33 -19.24
N LEU A 425 -11.68 -24.73 -20.30
CA LEU A 425 -10.27 -24.38 -20.41
C LEU A 425 -9.85 -23.32 -19.37
N SER A 426 -10.77 -22.48 -18.92
CA SER A 426 -10.54 -21.52 -17.84
C SER A 426 -10.51 -22.14 -16.43
N GLY A 427 -10.69 -23.46 -16.32
CA GLY A 427 -10.71 -24.18 -15.04
C GLY A 427 -12.05 -24.12 -14.30
N MET A 428 -13.13 -23.68 -14.96
CA MET A 428 -14.46 -23.64 -14.36
C MET A 428 -14.97 -25.04 -14.02
N ASP A 429 -15.57 -25.17 -12.84
CA ASP A 429 -16.32 -26.37 -12.46
C ASP A 429 -17.63 -26.44 -13.25
N MET A 430 -17.72 -27.44 -14.13
CA MET A 430 -18.86 -27.63 -15.04
C MET A 430 -20.06 -28.30 -14.35
N THR A 431 -19.95 -28.64 -13.06
CA THR A 431 -21.01 -29.27 -12.27
C THR A 431 -21.87 -28.27 -11.49
N LEU A 432 -21.55 -26.97 -11.58
CA LEU A 432 -22.29 -25.92 -10.89
C LEU A 432 -23.73 -25.81 -11.39
N SER A 433 -24.66 -25.51 -10.47
CA SER A 433 -26.08 -25.37 -10.74
C SER A 433 -26.61 -23.97 -10.42
N ASP A 434 -27.74 -23.60 -11.02
CA ASP A 434 -28.50 -22.41 -10.63
C ASP A 434 -29.29 -22.60 -9.32
N TYR A 435 -30.14 -21.61 -9.00
CA TYR A 435 -31.00 -21.61 -7.82
C TYR A 435 -32.10 -22.69 -7.85
N ASP A 436 -32.41 -23.26 -9.03
CA ASP A 436 -33.35 -24.36 -9.23
C ASP A 436 -32.64 -25.72 -9.27
N GLY A 437 -31.32 -25.77 -9.01
CA GLY A 437 -30.54 -27.01 -9.06
C GLY A 437 -30.22 -27.49 -10.48
N ARG A 438 -30.50 -26.70 -11.52
CA ARG A 438 -30.23 -27.05 -12.91
C ARG A 438 -28.77 -26.79 -13.26
N THR A 439 -28.13 -27.81 -13.80
CA THR A 439 -26.76 -27.75 -14.34
C THR A 439 -26.76 -27.43 -15.82
N ALA A 440 -25.58 -27.19 -16.40
CA ALA A 440 -25.43 -27.01 -17.85
C ALA A 440 -25.98 -28.21 -18.65
N LEU A 441 -25.91 -29.42 -18.08
CA LEU A 441 -26.42 -30.63 -18.71
C LEU A 441 -27.96 -30.63 -18.79
N HIS A 442 -28.65 -30.16 -17.75
CA HIS A 442 -30.11 -30.05 -17.75
C HIS A 442 -30.58 -29.12 -18.89
N LEU A 443 -29.94 -27.96 -19.02
CA LEU A 443 -30.33 -26.96 -20.03
C LEU A 443 -29.98 -27.43 -21.46
N ALA A 444 -28.78 -27.99 -21.67
CA ALA A 444 -28.40 -28.53 -22.98
C ALA A 444 -29.33 -29.68 -23.41
N ALA A 445 -29.75 -30.54 -22.47
CA ALA A 445 -30.67 -31.64 -22.75
C ALA A 445 -32.10 -31.15 -23.02
N ALA A 446 -32.58 -30.14 -22.28
CA ALA A 446 -33.91 -29.57 -22.47
C ALA A 446 -34.07 -28.88 -23.84
N GLU A 447 -33.04 -28.16 -24.28
CA GLU A 447 -33.04 -27.44 -25.57
C GLU A 447 -32.64 -28.34 -26.77
N GLY A 448 -32.23 -29.59 -26.51
CA GLY A 448 -31.89 -30.56 -27.56
C GLY A 448 -30.54 -30.34 -28.24
N HIS A 449 -29.58 -29.69 -27.56
CA HIS A 449 -28.24 -29.44 -28.10
C HIS A 449 -27.31 -30.65 -27.89
N PHE A 450 -27.33 -31.59 -28.83
CA PHE A 450 -26.54 -32.83 -28.78
C PHE A 450 -25.04 -32.59 -28.54
N ASP A 451 -24.41 -31.71 -29.31
CA ASP A 451 -22.98 -31.42 -29.20
C ASP A 451 -22.60 -30.86 -27.82
N CYS A 452 -23.51 -30.11 -27.18
CA CYS A 452 -23.32 -29.63 -25.82
C CYS A 452 -23.39 -30.76 -24.79
N VAL A 453 -24.36 -31.67 -24.94
CA VAL A 453 -24.55 -32.84 -24.07
C VAL A 453 -23.35 -33.79 -24.16
N GLU A 454 -22.91 -34.10 -25.38
CA GLU A 454 -21.74 -34.93 -25.64
C GLU A 454 -20.48 -34.31 -25.00
N PHE A 455 -20.26 -33.01 -25.21
CA PHE A 455 -19.14 -32.32 -24.58
C PHE A 455 -19.19 -32.39 -23.04
N LEU A 456 -20.35 -32.15 -22.43
CA LEU A 456 -20.50 -32.16 -20.97
C LEU A 456 -20.31 -33.56 -20.36
N LEU A 457 -20.79 -34.61 -21.01
CA LEU A 457 -20.68 -35.99 -20.52
C LEU A 457 -19.29 -36.58 -20.77
N GLU A 458 -18.77 -36.47 -21.99
CA GLU A 458 -17.53 -37.15 -22.37
C GLU A 458 -16.29 -36.35 -21.94
N HIS A 459 -16.30 -35.03 -22.15
CA HIS A 459 -15.12 -34.19 -21.96
C HIS A 459 -15.10 -33.52 -20.58
N CYS A 460 -16.26 -33.16 -20.04
CA CYS A 460 -16.36 -32.55 -18.71
C CYS A 460 -16.71 -33.54 -17.59
N ARG A 461 -17.18 -34.75 -17.91
CA ARG A 461 -17.58 -35.79 -16.95
C ARG A 461 -18.62 -35.30 -15.94
N VAL A 462 -19.56 -34.47 -16.38
CA VAL A 462 -20.67 -34.01 -15.55
C VAL A 462 -21.56 -35.21 -15.19
N PRO A 463 -22.00 -35.38 -13.93
CA PRO A 463 -22.86 -36.50 -13.55
C PRO A 463 -24.17 -36.50 -14.35
N HIS A 464 -24.50 -37.61 -15.01
CA HIS A 464 -25.73 -37.75 -15.81
C HIS A 464 -26.99 -37.96 -14.96
N ASN A 465 -26.83 -38.18 -13.65
CA ASN A 465 -27.89 -38.51 -12.70
C ASN A 465 -28.18 -37.38 -11.70
N CYS A 466 -27.76 -36.16 -12.01
CA CYS A 466 -28.11 -35.00 -11.20
C CYS A 466 -29.63 -34.76 -11.25
N LYS A 467 -30.18 -34.23 -10.15
CA LYS A 467 -31.60 -33.87 -10.02
C LYS A 467 -31.74 -32.36 -9.93
N ASP A 468 -32.72 -31.82 -10.62
CA ASP A 468 -33.22 -30.47 -10.43
C ASP A 468 -34.39 -30.46 -9.44
N ARG A 469 -34.96 -29.27 -9.19
CA ARG A 469 -36.01 -29.00 -8.21
C ARG A 469 -37.43 -29.29 -8.74
#